data_AF-A0A0C9UD36-F1
#
_entry.id   AF-A0A0C9UD36-F1
#
_cell.length_a   1.000
_cell.length_b   1.000
_cell.length_c   1.000
_cell.angle_alpha   90.00
_cell.angle_beta   90.00
_cell.angle_gamma   90.00
#
_symmetry.space_group_name_H-M   'P 1'
#
loop_
_entity.id
_entity.type
_entity.pdbx_description
1 polymer ?
#
loop_
_entity_poly.entity_id
_entity_poly.type
_entity_poly.pdbx_seq_one_letter_code
_entity_poly.pdbx_strand_id
1 'polypeptide(L)'
;MFAREELLKGSRCCGAVTHEGPFHNCIDCDSLAMYCSTCIVESHRHRPLHQIKTWNGRYFEDGSLANAGLVLHLGHAFTSCLTGGGRFHNHLMTVMDITGLHNLRFTWCRCYGFSNLTEELFRLQWIPAMLL
;
A
#
# COMPACT_ATOMS: atom_id res chain seq x y z
N MET A 1 -3.09 -27.25 16.81
CA MET A 1 -2.99 -25.82 16.46
C MET A 1 -1.53 -25.34 16.44
N PHE A 2 -0.55 -26.19 16.07
CA PHE A 2 0.88 -25.92 16.28
C PHE A 2 1.73 -25.98 14.99
N ALA A 3 1.12 -26.07 13.79
CA ALA A 3 1.85 -26.33 12.55
C ALA A 3 2.15 -25.08 11.69
N ARG A 4 1.70 -23.87 12.08
CA ARG A 4 1.85 -22.64 11.26
C ARG A 4 2.98 -21.71 11.72
N GLU A 5 3.39 -21.78 12.99
CA GLU A 5 4.47 -20.93 13.51
C GLU A 5 5.86 -21.33 12.97
N GLU A 6 6.08 -22.60 12.65
CA GLU A 6 7.33 -23.08 12.03
C GLU A 6 7.44 -22.75 10.53
N LEU A 7 6.32 -22.44 9.85
CA LEU A 7 6.32 -22.08 8.43
C LEU A 7 6.77 -20.63 8.16
N LEU A 8 6.78 -19.78 9.19
CA LEU A 8 7.12 -18.35 9.10
C LEU A 8 8.60 -18.07 9.36
N LYS A 9 9.30 -18.96 10.09
CA LYS A 9 10.76 -18.90 10.23
C LYS A 9 11.41 -19.36 8.92
N GLY A 10 11.63 -18.41 8.02
CA GLY A 10 12.29 -18.66 6.74
C GLY A 10 11.33 -18.91 5.57
N SER A 11 10.09 -18.42 5.63
CA SER A 11 9.20 -18.44 4.47
C SER A 11 9.83 -17.65 3.32
N ARG A 12 10.17 -18.35 2.25
CA ARG A 12 10.71 -17.75 1.02
C ARG A 12 9.59 -17.01 0.30
N CYS A 13 9.37 -15.72 0.60
CA CYS A 13 8.42 -14.91 -0.17
C CYS A 13 8.99 -14.48 -1.54
N CYS A 14 10.31 -14.55 -1.71
CA CYS A 14 11.03 -14.35 -2.96
C CYS A 14 12.29 -15.23 -2.96
N GLY A 15 12.66 -15.75 -4.13
CA GLY A 15 13.47 -16.98 -4.30
C GLY A 15 14.91 -17.01 -3.76
N ALA A 16 15.38 -16.04 -2.98
CA ALA A 16 16.79 -16.00 -2.55
C ALA A 16 17.06 -15.54 -1.10
N VAL A 17 16.10 -14.96 -0.37
CA VAL A 17 16.39 -14.33 0.93
C VAL A 17 15.37 -14.74 1.99
N THR A 18 15.86 -15.14 3.17
CA THR A 18 15.05 -15.27 4.38
C THR A 18 14.76 -13.87 4.91
N HIS A 19 13.48 -13.49 4.93
CA HIS A 19 13.07 -12.20 5.49
C HIS A 19 12.67 -12.37 6.95
N GLU A 20 13.15 -11.49 7.84
CA GLU A 20 12.70 -11.43 9.23
C GLU A 20 11.58 -10.38 9.37
N GLY A 21 10.35 -10.79 9.04
CA GLY A 21 9.11 -10.04 9.32
C GLY A 21 9.03 -8.56 8.83
N PRO A 22 7.92 -7.87 9.15
CA PRO A 22 6.59 -8.46 9.30
C PRO A 22 6.15 -9.14 7.98
N PHE A 23 5.39 -10.22 8.11
CA PHE A 23 4.81 -10.90 6.95
C PHE A 23 3.37 -10.48 6.77
N HIS A 24 2.95 -10.38 5.51
CA HIS A 24 1.62 -9.96 5.13
C HIS A 24 0.96 -11.03 4.26
N ASN A 25 -0.35 -11.18 4.44
CA ASN A 25 -1.18 -11.99 3.56
C ASN A 25 -2.29 -11.09 3.01
N CYS A 26 -2.50 -11.15 1.70
CA CYS A 26 -3.65 -10.51 1.07
C CYS A 26 -4.84 -11.46 1.14
N ILE A 27 -6.01 -10.95 1.51
CA ILE A 27 -7.23 -11.76 1.62
C ILE A 27 -8.12 -11.68 0.37
N ASP A 28 -7.85 -10.72 -0.51
CA ASP A 28 -8.59 -10.52 -1.78
C ASP A 28 -7.91 -11.18 -2.99
N CYS A 29 -6.63 -11.54 -2.86
CA CYS A 29 -5.92 -12.29 -3.89
C CYS A 29 -6.24 -13.78 -3.76
N ASP A 30 -6.37 -14.48 -4.90
CA ASP A 30 -6.50 -15.94 -4.94
C ASP A 30 -5.23 -16.69 -4.44
N SER A 31 -4.21 -15.97 -3.99
CA SER A 31 -2.98 -16.54 -3.46
C SER A 31 -3.05 -16.70 -1.94
N LEU A 32 -2.78 -17.92 -1.46
CA LEU A 32 -2.55 -18.19 -0.03
C LEU A 32 -1.10 -17.86 0.40
N ALA A 33 -0.41 -17.03 -0.38
CA ALA A 33 0.99 -16.73 -0.17
C ALA A 33 1.19 -15.71 0.96
N MET A 34 2.33 -15.81 1.62
CA MET A 34 2.82 -14.81 2.58
C MET A 34 3.94 -14.01 1.94
N TYR A 35 3.87 -12.70 2.10
CA TYR A 35 4.74 -11.73 1.47
C TYR A 35 5.49 -10.93 2.54
N CYS A 36 6.77 -10.62 2.31
CA CYS A 36 7.40 -9.53 3.07
C CYS A 36 6.81 -8.18 2.62
N SER A 37 7.09 -7.11 3.37
CA SER A 37 6.61 -5.76 3.05
C SER A 37 6.97 -5.31 1.63
N THR A 38 8.18 -5.64 1.14
CA THR A 38 8.57 -5.31 -0.24
C THR A 38 7.74 -6.06 -1.28
N CYS A 39 7.58 -7.38 -1.10
CA CYS A 39 6.87 -8.20 -2.07
C CYS A 39 5.37 -7.93 -2.09
N ILE A 40 4.76 -7.61 -0.94
CA ILE A 40 3.33 -7.27 -0.89
C ILE A 40 3.08 -5.94 -1.62
N VAL A 41 3.95 -4.95 -1.42
CA VAL A 41 3.85 -3.64 -2.08
C VAL A 41 4.00 -3.80 -3.59
N GLU A 42 5.00 -4.54 -4.07
CA GLU A 42 5.23 -4.69 -5.51
C GLU A 42 4.08 -5.45 -6.20
N SER A 43 3.56 -6.51 -5.57
CA SER A 43 2.45 -7.29 -6.12
C SER A 43 1.11 -6.52 -6.12
N HIS A 44 0.94 -5.54 -5.22
CA HIS A 44 -0.31 -4.80 -5.05
C HIS A 44 -0.25 -3.35 -5.55
N ARG A 45 0.81 -2.95 -6.24
CA ARG A 45 0.96 -1.58 -6.79
C ARG A 45 -0.21 -1.13 -7.68
N HIS A 46 -0.85 -2.09 -8.35
CA HIS A 46 -2.02 -1.88 -9.24
C HIS A 46 -3.35 -2.30 -8.62
N ARG A 47 -3.33 -2.72 -7.35
CA ARG A 47 -4.49 -3.19 -6.59
C ARG A 47 -4.44 -2.60 -5.17
N PRO A 48 -4.43 -1.26 -5.04
CA PRO A 48 -4.17 -0.60 -3.76
C PRO A 48 -5.29 -0.80 -2.72
N LEU A 49 -6.50 -1.14 -3.17
CA LEU A 49 -7.67 -1.35 -2.31
C LEU A 49 -7.82 -2.81 -1.85
N HIS A 50 -6.80 -3.65 -2.04
CA HIS A 50 -6.84 -4.99 -1.47
C HIS A 50 -6.57 -4.95 0.04
N GLN A 51 -7.36 -5.72 0.78
CA GLN A 51 -7.21 -5.92 2.21
C GLN A 51 -6.08 -6.89 2.49
N ILE A 52 -5.28 -6.55 3.50
CA ILE A 52 -4.19 -7.39 3.96
C ILE A 52 -4.29 -7.62 5.45
N LYS A 53 -3.80 -8.78 5.89
CA LYS A 53 -3.52 -9.10 7.27
C LYS A 53 -2.02 -9.09 7.51
N THR A 54 -1.60 -8.62 8.67
CA THR A 54 -0.19 -8.62 9.07
C THR A 54 0.03 -9.63 10.18
N TRP A 55 1.09 -10.42 10.07
CA TRP A 55 1.51 -11.35 11.11
C TRP A 55 2.33 -10.60 12.17
N ASN A 56 1.81 -10.55 13.40
CA ASN A 56 2.47 -9.86 14.52
C ASN A 56 3.38 -10.77 15.38
N GLY A 57 3.62 -12.00 14.92
CA GLY A 57 4.36 -13.02 15.69
C GLY A 57 3.45 -14.03 16.40
N ARG A 58 2.17 -13.71 16.61
CA ARG A 58 1.20 -14.59 17.32
C ARG A 58 -0.05 -14.88 16.50
N TYR A 59 -0.60 -13.87 15.83
CA TYR A 59 -1.80 -13.98 15.00
C TYR A 59 -1.78 -12.98 13.85
N PHE A 60 -2.73 -13.14 12.94
CA PHE A 60 -2.98 -12.20 11.86
C PHE A 60 -3.91 -11.08 12.35
N GLU A 61 -3.39 -9.87 12.41
CA GLU A 61 -4.16 -8.66 12.71
C GLU A 61 -4.50 -7.88 11.42
N ASP A 62 -5.44 -6.93 11.54
CA ASP A 62 -5.78 -6.03 10.44
C ASP A 62 -4.56 -5.23 10.02
N GLY A 63 -4.27 -5.25 8.72
CA GLY A 63 -3.20 -4.49 8.10
C GLY A 63 -3.73 -3.53 7.06
N SER A 64 -2.83 -2.71 6.53
CA SER A 64 -3.11 -1.91 5.34
C SER A 64 -1.88 -1.90 4.45
N LEU A 65 -2.08 -1.82 3.14
CA LEU A 65 -0.98 -1.66 2.21
C LEU A 65 -0.19 -0.39 2.50
N ALA A 66 -0.81 0.68 3.00
CA ALA A 66 -0.12 1.88 3.47
C ALA A 66 0.83 1.61 4.65
N ASN A 67 0.45 0.75 5.61
CA ASN A 67 1.33 0.36 6.72
C ASN A 67 2.47 -0.55 6.25
N ALA A 68 2.22 -1.41 5.26
CA ALA A 68 3.25 -2.20 4.60
C ALA A 68 4.21 -1.36 3.72
N GLY A 69 3.87 -0.09 3.46
CA GLY A 69 4.73 0.87 2.75
C GLY A 69 4.27 1.26 1.35
N LEU A 70 3.10 0.81 0.89
CA LEU A 70 2.54 1.22 -0.40
C LEU A 70 2.24 2.73 -0.38
N VAL A 71 2.72 3.43 -1.42
CA VAL A 71 2.45 4.84 -1.65
C VAL A 71 1.93 5.01 -3.08
N LEU A 72 0.79 5.67 -3.22
CA LEU A 72 0.23 6.06 -4.51
C LEU A 72 0.76 7.43 -4.91
N HIS A 73 1.54 7.45 -5.99
CA HIS A 73 2.10 8.68 -6.55
C HIS A 73 1.11 9.28 -7.56
N LEU A 74 0.63 10.48 -7.29
CA LEU A 74 -0.23 11.26 -8.20
C LEU A 74 0.60 12.34 -8.91
N GLY A 75 0.13 12.79 -10.07
CA GLY A 75 0.83 13.74 -10.93
C GLY A 75 1.81 13.09 -11.91
N HIS A 76 2.93 13.78 -12.19
CA HIS A 76 3.98 13.25 -13.09
C HIS A 76 4.89 12.25 -12.36
N ALA A 77 5.64 11.44 -13.11
CA ALA A 77 6.61 10.52 -12.53
C ALA A 77 7.66 11.26 -11.67
N PHE A 78 8.12 10.66 -10.57
CA PHE A 78 9.09 11.25 -9.65
C PHE A 78 10.38 11.70 -10.36
N THR A 79 10.79 10.93 -11.37
CA THR A 79 11.94 11.18 -12.23
C THR A 79 11.75 12.36 -13.19
N SER A 80 10.51 12.82 -13.40
CA SER A 80 10.15 13.86 -14.36
C SER A 80 9.81 15.23 -13.74
N CYS A 81 9.82 15.41 -12.40
CA CYS A 81 9.73 16.80 -11.88
C CYS A 81 11.06 17.52 -12.12
N LEU A 82 11.06 18.41 -13.11
CA LEU A 82 12.20 19.26 -13.45
C LEU A 82 12.39 20.42 -12.47
N THR A 83 11.42 20.71 -11.59
CA THR A 83 11.44 21.87 -10.69
C THR A 83 12.45 21.75 -9.52
N GLY A 84 13.25 20.68 -9.45
CA GLY A 84 14.23 20.49 -8.39
C GLY A 84 13.58 20.14 -7.04
N GLY A 85 14.07 19.10 -6.38
CA GLY A 85 13.38 18.42 -5.29
C GLY A 85 13.02 19.29 -4.07
N GLY A 86 11.75 19.32 -3.68
CA GLY A 86 11.43 19.83 -2.34
C GLY A 86 9.97 19.94 -1.89
N ARG A 87 8.95 19.75 -2.74
CA ARG A 87 7.55 19.91 -2.31
C ARG A 87 6.67 18.76 -2.75
N PHE A 88 6.98 17.57 -2.24
CA PHE A 88 6.05 16.46 -2.24
C PHE A 88 5.17 16.55 -0.99
N HIS A 89 3.87 16.47 -1.17
CA HIS A 89 2.95 16.32 -0.05
C HIS A 89 2.68 14.85 0.17
N ASN A 90 2.66 14.44 1.43
CA ASN A 90 2.23 13.10 1.81
C ASN A 90 0.93 13.23 2.59
N HIS A 91 -0.08 12.46 2.21
CA HIS A 91 -1.37 12.48 2.89
C HIS A 91 -1.85 11.04 3.08
N LEU A 92 -2.17 10.68 4.32
CA LEU A 92 -2.87 9.44 4.62
C LEU A 92 -4.37 9.68 4.46
N MET A 93 -5.03 8.88 3.65
CA MET A 93 -6.46 9.02 3.37
C MET A 93 -7.14 7.67 3.55
N THR A 94 -8.37 7.72 4.05
CA THR A 94 -9.25 6.56 4.07
C THR A 94 -10.13 6.58 2.85
N VAL A 95 -10.15 5.47 2.11
CA VAL A 95 -10.90 5.30 0.87
C VAL A 95 -11.87 4.16 1.06
N MET A 96 -13.11 4.35 0.64
CA MET A 96 -14.17 3.36 0.79
C MET A 96 -14.49 2.73 -0.56
N ASP A 97 -14.61 1.41 -0.59
CA ASP A 97 -15.20 0.66 -1.70
C ASP A 97 -16.20 -0.39 -1.19
N ILE A 98 -16.63 -1.30 -2.06
CA ILE A 98 -17.57 -2.37 -1.70
C ILE A 98 -17.01 -3.40 -0.72
N THR A 99 -15.68 -3.46 -0.57
CA THR A 99 -15.01 -4.40 0.34
C THR A 99 -14.80 -3.78 1.72
N GLY A 100 -14.74 -2.45 1.83
CA GLY A 100 -14.67 -1.75 3.11
C GLY A 100 -13.87 -0.46 3.05
N LEU A 101 -13.21 -0.15 4.18
CA LEU A 101 -12.38 1.03 4.37
C LEU A 101 -10.90 0.68 4.22
N HIS A 102 -10.19 1.46 3.41
CA HIS A 102 -8.80 1.25 3.07
C HIS A 102 -7.98 2.48 3.40
N ASN A 103 -6.91 2.30 4.16
CA ASN A 103 -5.95 3.37 4.41
C ASN A 103 -4.90 3.37 3.30
N LEU A 104 -4.81 4.49 2.57
CA LEU A 104 -3.88 4.70 1.47
C LEU A 104 -3.03 5.92 1.72
N ARG A 105 -1.73 5.78 1.46
CA ARG A 105 -0.80 6.92 1.48
C ARG A 105 -0.65 7.46 0.07
N PHE A 106 -1.01 8.72 -0.10
CA PHE A 106 -0.82 9.44 -1.34
C PHE A 106 0.39 10.34 -1.26
N THR A 107 1.08 10.49 -2.38
CA THR A 107 2.07 11.54 -2.55
C THR A 107 1.91 12.23 -3.90
N TRP A 108 2.07 13.54 -3.93
CA TRP A 108 1.96 14.32 -5.16
C TRP A 108 2.85 15.56 -5.11
N CYS A 109 3.20 16.05 -6.30
CA CYS A 109 3.97 17.26 -6.48
C CYS A 109 3.08 18.48 -6.80
N ARG A 110 3.57 19.69 -6.52
CA ARG A 110 2.93 20.96 -6.97
C ARG A 110 3.56 21.54 -8.27
N CYS A 111 4.30 20.74 -9.04
CA CYS A 111 4.96 21.22 -10.27
C CYS A 111 3.86 21.61 -11.30
N TYR A 112 3.77 22.88 -11.74
CA TYR A 112 2.82 23.45 -12.73
C TYR A 112 1.32 23.09 -12.60
N GLY A 113 0.55 23.84 -11.80
CA GLY A 113 -0.93 23.85 -11.87
C GLY A 113 -1.65 22.79 -11.05
N PHE A 114 -0.94 21.81 -10.49
CA PHE A 114 -1.46 20.80 -9.57
C PHE A 114 -1.61 21.40 -8.17
N SER A 115 -2.71 22.12 -7.93
CA SER A 115 -2.90 22.86 -6.69
C SER A 115 -3.72 22.11 -5.64
N ASN A 116 -4.61 21.21 -6.06
CA ASN A 116 -5.59 20.57 -5.18
C ASN A 116 -5.59 19.03 -5.34
N LEU A 117 -5.49 18.31 -4.21
CA LEU A 117 -5.61 16.85 -4.13
C LEU A 117 -6.89 16.34 -4.81
N THR A 118 -7.97 17.12 -4.74
CA THR A 118 -9.26 16.83 -5.36
C THR A 118 -9.14 16.60 -6.88
N GLU A 119 -8.36 17.43 -7.59
CA GLU A 119 -8.18 17.29 -9.04
C GLU A 119 -7.45 16.00 -9.40
N GLU A 120 -6.44 15.63 -8.60
CA GLU A 120 -5.69 14.40 -8.81
C GLU A 120 -6.51 13.15 -8.52
N LEU A 121 -7.36 13.18 -7.50
CA LEU A 121 -8.32 12.10 -7.24
C LEU A 121 -9.30 11.94 -8.41
N PHE A 122 -9.79 13.04 -8.98
CA PHE A 122 -10.67 12.96 -10.16
C PHE A 122 -9.98 12.32 -11.38
N ARG A 123 -8.67 12.52 -11.57
CA ARG A 123 -7.92 11.84 -12.64
C ARG A 123 -7.85 10.32 -12.44
N LEU A 124 -7.88 9.87 -11.19
CA LEU A 124 -8.03 8.45 -10.84
C LEU A 124 -9.48 7.96 -10.91
N GLN A 125 -10.43 8.81 -11.31
CA GLN A 125 -11.87 8.57 -11.23
C GLN A 125 -12.38 8.35 -9.79
N TRP A 126 -11.63 8.84 -8.81
CA TRP A 126 -12.00 8.73 -7.39
C TRP A 126 -12.74 9.99 -6.98
N ILE A 127 -13.87 9.79 -6.31
CA ILE A 127 -14.74 10.89 -5.88
C ILE A 127 -14.43 11.18 -4.41
N PRO A 128 -13.91 12.37 -4.08
CA PRO A 128 -13.70 12.75 -2.69
C PRO A 128 -15.05 12.83 -1.98
N ALA A 129 -15.27 11.97 -0.99
CA ALA A 129 -16.33 12.18 -0.02
C ALA A 129 -15.82 13.24 0.96
N MET A 130 -16.33 14.47 0.88
CA MET A 130 -15.96 15.55 1.80
C MET A 130 -16.23 15.09 3.25
N LEU A 131 -15.16 14.88 4.02
CA LEU A 131 -15.22 14.83 5.48
C LEU A 131 -14.69 16.19 5.96
N LEU A 132 -15.56 16.95 6.62
CA LEU A 132 -15.32 18.28 7.21
C LEU A 132 -13.99 18.35 7.99
#